data_AF-A0A1E8UF97-F1
#
_entry.id   AF-A0A1E8UF97-F1
#
_cell.length_a   1.000
_cell.length_b   1.000
_cell.length_c   1.000
_cell.angle_alpha   90.00
_cell.angle_beta   90.00
_cell.angle_gamma   90.00
#
_symmetry.space_group_name_H-M   'P 1'
#
loop_
_entity.id
_entity.type
_entity.pdbx_description
1 polymer ?
#
loop_
_entity_poly.entity_id
_entity_poly.type
_entity_poly.pdbx_seq_one_letter_code
_entity_poly.pdbx_strand_id
1 'polypeptide(L)'
;MLTSRVEERLKDQGCSLMEYQLLLLLHEAPGRCLRMGELARRLVFSPSRLNYQVKVLGERGWVQRRRAPGDGRGWEAALTAEGAQAFRRLRPEHARDVEELFFTALTQDDVARLGDIMARLARGLGEGRSAPERR
;
A
#
# COMPACT_ATOMS: atom_id res chain seq x y z
N MET A 1 18.87 -6.16 2.89
CA MET A 1 19.61 -4.96 2.39
C MET A 1 18.65 -4.10 1.60
N LEU A 2 18.71 -2.77 1.77
CA LEU A 2 17.76 -1.73 1.32
C LEU A 2 16.29 -1.92 1.72
N THR A 3 15.56 -2.91 1.19
CA THR A 3 14.15 -3.16 1.56
C THR A 3 13.99 -3.43 3.06
N SER A 4 14.91 -4.20 3.65
CA SER A 4 14.97 -4.43 5.10
C SER A 4 15.16 -3.13 5.89
N ARG A 5 15.94 -2.19 5.34
CA ARG A 5 16.24 -0.91 6.01
C ARG A 5 15.05 0.04 5.98
N VAL A 6 14.32 0.06 4.86
CA VAL A 6 13.03 0.75 4.74
C VAL A 6 12.01 0.15 5.72
N GLU A 7 11.97 -1.18 5.83
CA GLU A 7 11.07 -1.87 6.75
C GLU A 7 11.41 -1.59 8.22
N GLU A 8 12.71 -1.56 8.57
CA GLU A 8 13.19 -1.16 9.91
C GLU A 8 12.75 0.27 10.26
N ARG A 9 13.00 1.25 9.39
CA ARG A 9 12.62 2.66 9.65
C ARG A 9 11.11 2.85 9.84
N LEU A 10 10.30 2.16 9.03
CA LEU A 10 8.85 2.17 9.24
C LEU A 10 8.46 1.52 10.57
N LYS A 11 9.10 0.42 10.97
CA LYS A 11 8.86 -0.24 12.27
C LYS A 11 9.17 0.69 13.44
N ASP A 12 10.24 1.49 13.33
CA ASP A 12 10.59 2.51 14.33
C ASP A 12 9.50 3.60 14.45
N GLN A 13 8.78 3.86 13.36
CA GLN A 13 7.59 4.73 13.32
C GLN A 13 6.28 4.00 13.73
N GLY A 14 6.38 2.76 14.20
CA GLY A 14 5.25 1.95 14.65
C GLY A 14 4.38 1.39 13.52
N CYS A 15 4.89 1.28 12.29
CA CYS A 15 4.14 0.76 11.15
C CYS A 15 4.99 -0.26 10.39
N SER A 16 4.43 -1.39 9.98
CA SER A 16 5.13 -2.26 9.03
C SER A 16 4.99 -1.73 7.60
N LEU A 17 5.94 -2.07 6.71
CA LEU A 17 5.84 -1.75 5.28
C LEU A 17 4.52 -2.26 4.68
N MET A 18 4.09 -3.42 5.14
CA MET A 18 2.81 -4.06 4.85
C MET A 18 1.61 -3.18 5.21
N GLU A 19 1.56 -2.70 6.45
CA GLU A 19 0.49 -1.80 6.93
C GLU A 19 0.52 -0.48 6.18
N TYR A 20 1.70 0.09 5.96
CA TYR A 20 1.87 1.33 5.21
C TYR A 20 1.30 1.23 3.79
N GLN A 21 1.61 0.17 3.05
CA GLN A 21 1.08 -0.06 1.70
C GLN A 21 -0.44 -0.22 1.70
N LEU A 22 -1.01 -0.92 2.69
CA LEU A 22 -2.45 -1.05 2.82
C LEU A 22 -3.12 0.31 3.07
N LEU A 23 -2.58 1.11 4.00
CA LEU A 23 -3.08 2.46 4.29
C LEU A 23 -2.95 3.39 3.08
N LEU A 24 -1.85 3.31 2.33
CA LEU A 24 -1.63 4.06 1.08
C LEU A 24 -2.73 3.75 0.06
N LEU A 25 -2.97 2.47 -0.23
CA LEU A 25 -4.00 2.06 -1.20
C LEU A 25 -5.39 2.51 -0.77
N LEU A 26 -5.72 2.42 0.52
CA LEU A 26 -6.99 2.93 1.02
C LEU A 26 -7.05 4.46 0.99
N HIS A 27 -5.94 5.17 1.23
CA HIS A 27 -5.89 6.62 1.21
C HIS A 27 -6.14 7.19 -0.20
N GLU A 28 -5.62 6.53 -1.22
CA GLU A 28 -5.75 6.91 -2.64
C GLU A 28 -7.08 6.46 -3.27
N ALA A 29 -7.73 5.45 -2.70
CA ALA A 29 -8.98 4.94 -3.22
C ALA A 29 -10.14 5.96 -3.06
N PRO A 30 -11.05 6.06 -4.05
CA PRO A 30 -12.30 6.81 -3.89
C PRO A 30 -13.06 6.36 -2.64
N GLY A 31 -13.58 7.33 -1.86
CA GLY A 31 -14.28 7.03 -0.61
C GLY A 31 -13.39 6.45 0.50
N ARG A 32 -12.07 6.38 0.29
CA ARG A 32 -11.07 5.78 1.17
C ARG A 32 -11.34 4.33 1.56
N CYS A 33 -11.90 3.56 0.62
CA CYS A 33 -12.25 2.17 0.85
C CYS A 33 -12.01 1.33 -0.40
N LEU A 34 -11.70 0.05 -0.20
CA LEU A 34 -11.53 -0.93 -1.26
C LEU A 34 -12.19 -2.25 -0.87
N ARG A 35 -12.78 -2.94 -1.87
CA ARG A 35 -13.27 -4.32 -1.71
C ARG A 35 -12.09 -5.22 -1.32
N MET A 36 -12.30 -6.16 -0.40
CA MET A 36 -11.22 -7.04 0.09
C MET A 36 -10.50 -7.80 -1.03
N GLY A 37 -11.24 -8.30 -2.03
CA GLY A 37 -10.64 -9.01 -3.16
C GLY A 37 -9.80 -8.11 -4.06
N GLU A 38 -10.18 -6.84 -4.22
CA GLU A 38 -9.40 -5.86 -4.97
C GLU A 38 -8.13 -5.47 -4.20
N LEU A 39 -8.27 -5.17 -2.90
CA LEU A 39 -7.16 -4.86 -2.02
C LEU A 39 -6.13 -6.00 -1.99
N ALA A 40 -6.58 -7.26 -1.95
CA ALA A 40 -5.69 -8.42 -1.98
C ALA A 40 -4.91 -8.52 -3.30
N ARG A 41 -5.56 -8.23 -4.45
CA ARG A 41 -4.90 -8.24 -5.75
C ARG A 41 -3.85 -7.15 -5.87
N ARG A 42 -4.19 -5.91 -5.47
CA ARG A 42 -3.26 -4.77 -5.54
C ARG A 42 -2.03 -4.96 -4.65
N LEU A 43 -2.21 -5.62 -3.51
CA LEU A 43 -1.12 -5.95 -2.59
C LEU A 43 -0.39 -7.27 -2.95
N VAL A 44 -0.89 -8.04 -3.92
CA VAL A 44 -0.37 -9.37 -4.28
C VAL A 44 -0.37 -10.32 -3.07
N PHE A 45 -1.43 -10.30 -2.26
CA PHE A 45 -1.57 -11.12 -1.05
C PHE A 45 -2.59 -12.24 -1.18
N SER A 46 -2.36 -13.30 -0.41
CA SER A 46 -3.40 -14.28 -0.14
C SER A 46 -4.56 -13.63 0.65
N PRO A 47 -5.82 -14.07 0.44
CA PRO A 47 -6.96 -13.57 1.20
C PRO A 47 -6.80 -13.71 2.72
N SER A 48 -6.17 -14.79 3.18
CA SER A 48 -5.92 -15.02 4.62
C SER A 48 -4.96 -13.98 5.20
N ARG A 49 -3.87 -13.66 4.48
CA ARG A 49 -2.91 -12.63 4.91
C ARG A 49 -3.57 -11.27 4.98
N LEU A 50 -4.37 -10.90 3.98
CA LEU A 50 -5.09 -9.62 4.00
C LEU A 50 -6.08 -9.55 5.17
N ASN A 51 -6.85 -10.61 5.42
CA ASN A 51 -7.82 -10.62 6.53
C ASN A 51 -7.13 -10.43 7.89
N TYR A 52 -5.99 -11.09 8.10
CA TYR A 52 -5.19 -10.88 9.30
C TYR A 52 -4.74 -9.42 9.41
N GLN A 53 -4.20 -8.83 8.34
CA GLN A 53 -3.69 -7.47 8.39
C GLN A 53 -4.79 -6.42 8.63
N VAL A 54 -5.96 -6.60 7.99
CA VAL A 54 -7.13 -5.74 8.21
C VAL A 54 -7.64 -5.87 9.65
N LYS A 55 -7.59 -7.06 10.24
CA LYS A 55 -7.93 -7.27 11.65
C LYS A 55 -6.99 -6.50 12.57
N VAL A 56 -5.67 -6.63 12.39
CA VAL A 56 -4.66 -5.91 13.19
C VAL A 56 -4.83 -4.40 13.08
N LEU A 57 -5.00 -3.88 11.88
CA LEU A 57 -5.25 -2.44 11.67
C LEU A 57 -6.61 -1.98 12.23
N GLY A 58 -7.58 -2.89 12.31
CA GLY A 58 -8.87 -2.63 12.97
C GLY A 58 -8.76 -2.56 14.48
N GLU A 59 -7.98 -3.44 15.10
CA GLU A 59 -7.67 -3.37 16.55
C GLU A 59 -6.94 -2.08 16.91
N ARG A 60 -6.13 -1.53 15.99
CA ARG A 60 -5.48 -0.21 16.12
C ARG A 60 -6.41 0.98 15.83
N GLY A 61 -7.63 0.72 15.36
CA GLY A 61 -8.59 1.74 14.97
C GLY A 61 -8.25 2.48 13.68
N TRP A 62 -7.32 1.98 12.86
CA TRP A 62 -6.87 2.65 11.63
C TRP A 62 -7.70 2.25 10.40
N VAL A 63 -8.27 1.05 10.42
CA VAL A 63 -9.08 0.51 9.34
C VAL A 63 -10.37 -0.08 9.92
N GLN A 64 -11.49 0.10 9.23
CA GLN A 64 -12.74 -0.56 9.57
C GLN A 64 -13.12 -1.54 8.46
N ARG A 65 -13.46 -2.77 8.83
CA ARG A 65 -14.08 -3.72 7.90
C ARG A 65 -15.60 -3.55 7.95
N ARG A 66 -16.22 -3.26 6.81
CA ARG A 66 -17.68 -3.07 6.72
C ARG A 66 -18.28 -3.81 5.52
N ARG A 67 -19.59 -4.01 5.56
CA ARG A 67 -20.33 -4.50 4.39
C ARG A 67 -20.30 -3.43 3.33
N ALA A 68 -19.99 -3.83 2.11
CA ALA A 68 -19.99 -2.89 1.01
C ALA A 68 -21.42 -2.46 0.66
N PRO A 69 -21.64 -1.18 0.33
CA PRO A 69 -22.95 -0.70 -0.06
C PRO A 69 -23.40 -1.33 -1.39
N GLY A 70 -24.69 -1.61 -1.53
CA GLY A 70 -25.27 -2.22 -2.74
C GLY A 70 -25.70 -3.67 -2.54
N ASP A 71 -25.13 -4.60 -3.30
CA ASP A 71 -25.56 -6.01 -3.43
C ASP A 71 -25.52 -6.86 -2.15
N GLY A 72 -25.07 -6.30 -1.02
CA GLY A 72 -24.95 -6.97 0.27
C GLY A 72 -23.91 -8.10 0.31
N ARG A 73 -23.26 -8.40 -0.83
CA ARG A 73 -22.35 -9.52 -0.98
C ARG A 73 -20.92 -8.98 -0.97
N GLY A 74 -20.21 -9.33 0.09
CA GLY A 74 -18.80 -9.01 0.27
C GLY A 74 -18.50 -7.95 1.31
N TRP A 75 -17.20 -7.76 1.51
CA TRP A 75 -16.62 -6.90 2.53
C TRP A 75 -15.68 -5.90 1.86
N GLU A 76 -15.61 -4.70 2.44
CA GLU A 76 -14.60 -3.70 2.14
C GLU A 76 -13.84 -3.32 3.39
N ALA A 77 -12.59 -2.92 3.19
CA ALA A 77 -11.79 -2.23 4.19
C ALA A 77 -11.89 -0.74 3.90
N ALA A 78 -12.16 0.06 4.94
CA ALA A 78 -12.27 1.50 4.86
C ALA A 78 -11.28 2.15 5.83
N LEU A 79 -10.57 3.19 5.39
CA LEU A 79 -9.68 3.97 6.23
C LEU A 79 -10.50 4.81 7.21
N THR A 80 -10.19 4.74 8.50
CA THR A 80 -10.85 5.57 9.52
C THR A 80 -10.25 6.99 9.53
N ALA A 81 -10.85 7.90 10.31
CA ALA A 81 -10.30 9.23 10.51
C ALA A 81 -8.94 9.17 11.23
N GLU A 82 -8.83 8.30 12.23
CA GLU A 82 -7.63 8.03 13.01
C GLU A 82 -6.54 7.40 12.13
N GLY A 83 -6.90 6.43 11.30
CA GLY A 83 -5.99 5.82 10.32
C GLY A 83 -5.50 6.83 9.28
N ALA A 84 -6.37 7.72 8.80
CA ALA A 84 -5.97 8.80 7.90
C ALA A 84 -5.03 9.81 8.57
N GLN A 85 -5.23 10.11 9.85
CA GLN A 85 -4.30 10.95 10.62
C GLN A 85 -2.95 10.25 10.83
N ALA A 86 -2.96 8.97 11.20
CA ALA A 86 -1.74 8.17 11.33
C ALA A 86 -0.96 8.13 10.02
N PHE A 87 -1.63 7.82 8.91
CA PHE A 87 -1.01 7.79 7.58
C PHE A 87 -0.41 9.14 7.18
N ARG A 88 -1.09 10.26 7.47
CA ARG A 88 -0.54 11.60 7.21
C ARG A 88 0.74 11.93 7.99
N ARG A 89 0.92 11.33 9.17
CA ARG A 89 2.18 11.46 9.94
C ARG A 89 3.28 10.60 9.35
N LEU A 90 2.96 9.35 9.00
CA LEU A 90 3.92 8.38 8.43
C LEU A 90 4.43 8.77 7.03
N ARG A 91 3.56 9.31 6.17
CA ARG A 91 3.87 9.57 4.76
C ARG A 91 5.12 10.45 4.54
N PRO A 92 5.24 11.65 5.15
CA PRO A 92 6.43 12.49 4.93
C PRO A 92 7.71 11.89 5.52
N GLU A 93 7.63 11.15 6.62
CA GLU A 93 8.79 10.47 7.21
C GLU A 93 9.27 9.33 6.31
N HIS A 94 8.35 8.48 5.86
CA HIS A 94 8.65 7.42 4.90
C HIS A 94 9.23 7.96 3.57
N ALA A 95 8.71 9.09 3.08
CA ALA A 95 9.25 9.74 1.88
C ALA A 95 10.72 10.17 2.06
N ARG A 96 11.05 10.79 3.21
CA ARG A 96 12.43 11.16 3.54
C ARG A 96 13.33 9.95 3.70
N ASP A 97 12.82 8.88 4.30
CA ASP A 97 13.58 7.64 4.46
C ASP A 97 13.96 7.02 3.11
N VAL A 98 13.01 6.98 2.18
CA VAL A 98 13.27 6.53 0.81
C VAL A 98 14.23 7.48 0.11
N GLU A 99 14.08 8.79 0.29
CA GLU A 99 14.98 9.80 -0.26
C GLU A 99 16.43 9.56 0.17
N GLU A 100 16.67 9.45 1.48
CA GLU A 100 17.99 9.24 2.05
C GLU A 100 18.60 7.89 1.65
N LEU A 101 17.81 6.81 1.65
CA LEU A 101 18.32 5.47 1.43
C LEU A 101 18.61 5.18 -0.05
N PHE A 102 17.84 5.76 -0.97
CA PHE A 102 17.98 5.48 -2.40
C PHE A 102 18.76 6.58 -3.12
N PHE A 103 18.51 7.85 -2.82
CA PHE A 103 18.96 8.96 -3.67
C PHE A 103 20.23 9.64 -3.17
N THR A 104 20.67 9.38 -1.94
CA THR A 104 22.00 9.81 -1.48
C THR A 104 23.14 9.13 -2.26
N ALA A 105 22.88 7.93 -2.81
CA ALA A 105 23.88 7.16 -3.55
C ALA A 105 23.77 7.29 -5.07
N LEU A 106 22.77 8.01 -5.60
CA LEU A 106 22.45 8.06 -7.03
C LEU A 106 22.51 9.50 -7.54
N THR A 107 23.09 9.68 -8.72
CA THR A 107 22.97 10.96 -9.44
C THR A 107 21.58 11.09 -10.08
N GLN A 108 21.18 12.31 -10.48
CA GLN A 108 19.90 12.50 -11.17
C GLN A 108 19.79 11.67 -12.47
N ASP A 109 20.91 11.49 -13.18
CA ASP A 109 20.94 10.66 -14.39
C ASP A 109 20.74 9.16 -14.06
N ASP A 110 21.28 8.68 -12.94
CA ASP A 110 21.08 7.30 -12.50
C ASP A 110 19.63 7.04 -12.12
N VAL A 111 18.97 8.03 -11.50
CA VAL A 111 17.53 7.97 -11.20
C VAL A 111 16.71 7.88 -12.47
N ALA A 112 16.99 8.73 -13.47
CA ALA A 112 16.30 8.69 -14.74
C ALA A 112 16.46 7.33 -15.43
N ARG A 113 17.71 6.82 -15.51
CA ARG A 113 18.00 5.50 -16.07
C ARG A 113 17.31 4.37 -15.33
N LEU A 114 17.31 4.40 -13.99
CA LEU A 114 16.61 3.40 -13.18
C LEU A 114 15.10 3.43 -13.45
N GLY A 115 14.50 4.62 -13.55
CA GLY A 115 13.10 4.79 -13.91
C GLY A 115 12.75 4.16 -15.25
N ASP A 116 13.56 4.41 -16.28
CA ASP A 116 13.39 3.82 -17.61
C ASP A 116 13.48 2.29 -17.60
N ILE A 117 14.44 1.74 -16.85
CA ILE A 117 14.62 0.29 -16.70
C ILE A 117 13.38 -0.32 -16.02
N MET A 118 12.94 0.26 -14.90
CA MET A 118 11.78 -0.22 -14.15
C MET A 118 10.49 -0.16 -15.00
N ALA A 119 10.28 0.92 -15.75
CA ALA A 119 9.13 1.06 -16.65
C ALA A 119 9.13 0.03 -17.80
N ARG A 120 10.32 -0.36 -18.30
CA ARG A 120 10.44 -1.45 -19.30
C ARG A 120 10.11 -2.81 -18.68
N LEU A 121 10.60 -3.09 -17.48
CA LEU A 121 10.31 -4.33 -16.75
C LEU A 121 8.82 -4.47 -16.44
N ALA A 122 8.18 -3.43 -15.89
CA ALA A 122 6.75 -3.43 -15.59
C ALA A 122 5.88 -3.71 -16.82
N ARG A 123 6.23 -3.12 -17.98
CA ARG A 123 5.57 -3.41 -19.27
C ARG A 123 5.74 -4.87 -19.69
N GLY A 124 6.94 -5.43 -19.54
CA GLY A 124 7.23 -6.84 -19.84
C GLY A 124 6.46 -7.81 -18.95
N LEU A 125 6.27 -7.46 -17.68
CA LEU A 125 5.51 -8.25 -16.69
C LEU A 125 3.99 -8.13 -16.85
N GLY A 126 3.51 -7.22 -17.70
CA GLY A 126 2.08 -7.06 -17.97
C GLY A 126 1.32 -6.27 -16.91
N GLU A 127 1.99 -5.53 -16.04
CA GLU A 127 1.40 -4.70 -14.96
C GLU A 127 0.57 -3.49 -15.48
N GLY A 128 0.32 -3.41 -16.80
CA GLY A 128 -0.61 -2.46 -17.44
C GLY A 128 -1.88 -3.09 -18.02
N ARG A 129 -2.13 -4.40 -17.84
CA ARG A 129 -3.37 -5.06 -18.26
C ARG A 129 -4.19 -5.47 -17.03
N SER A 130 -5.02 -4.56 -16.54
CA SER A 130 -6.16 -4.93 -15.70
C SER A 130 -7.00 -5.95 -16.48
N ALA A 131 -7.05 -7.19 -15.98
CA ALA A 131 -7.86 -8.25 -16.57
C ALA A 131 -9.34 -7.82 -16.64
N PRO A 132 -10.10 -8.21 -17.69
CA PRO A 132 -11.48 -7.79 -17.85
C PRO A 132 -12.33 -8.33 -16.70
N GLU A 133 -13.17 -7.45 -16.14
CA GLU A 133 -14.21 -7.81 -15.18
C GLU A 133 -15.08 -8.92 -15.78
N ARG A 134 -15.02 -10.12 -15.20
CA ARG A 134 -15.96 -11.18 -15.53
C ARG A 134 -17.28 -10.87 -14.82
N ARG A 135 -18.31 -10.76 -15.66
CA ARG A 135 -19.74 -10.57 -15.38
C ARG A 135 -20.26 -11.41 -14.23
#